data_AF-A0A9W7KW85-F1
#
_entry.id   AF-A0A9W7KW85-F1
#
_cell.length_a   1.000
_cell.length_b   1.000
_cell.length_c   1.000
_cell.angle_alpha   90.00
_cell.angle_beta   90.00
_cell.angle_gamma   90.00
#
_symmetry.space_group_name_H-M   'P 1'
#
loop_
_entity.id
_entity.type
_entity.pdbx_description
1 polymer ?
#
loop_
_entity_poly.entity_id
_entity_poly.type
_entity_poly.pdbx_seq_one_letter_code
_entity_poly.pdbx_strand_id
1 'polypeptide(L)'
;MLELLTADEMKVCGDTEAEIQAAIEEKKATLSNNKSAMANIVDYAAREKATELQTKMFGELKAAAVDDAQVAFEELKAFCGDQAKRLGELIAVVMNKYKTTDPRRYEPFEQVKDIAVKEQVPPPAALPLPEQVEFQLANATWYEEGFKIAMNEIAAVFNEAKTCEEICEHYDIDNSSGKWSKELRAEVFNLDLRTNQVVRAKFGPPKGFPRALEKMSQGKTLRDLNRVTFEFEDPLLMALCFEVLNKKYNIHGLKNKYLQETF
;
A
#
# COMPACT_ATOMS: atom_id res chain seq x y z
N MET A 1 3.72 33.74 -0.64
CA MET A 1 4.18 32.49 0.01
C MET A 1 3.13 31.89 0.93
N LEU A 2 2.47 32.69 1.79
CA LEU A 2 1.40 32.24 2.70
C LEU A 2 0.06 31.89 2.01
N GLU A 3 -0.14 32.25 0.74
CA GLU A 3 -1.38 32.01 -0.04
C GLU A 3 -1.72 30.52 -0.26
N LEU A 4 -0.84 29.59 0.10
CA LEU A 4 -1.06 28.14 -0.02
C LEU A 4 -1.61 27.50 1.26
N LEU A 5 -1.58 28.20 2.40
CA LEU A 5 -2.09 27.72 3.68
C LEU A 5 -3.37 28.49 4.02
N THR A 6 -4.42 27.79 4.43
CA THR A 6 -5.64 28.41 4.96
C THR A 6 -5.34 29.06 6.32
N ALA A 7 -6.19 29.98 6.74
CA ALA A 7 -6.03 30.68 8.02
C ALA A 7 -6.02 29.74 9.23
N ASP A 8 -6.68 28.58 9.14
CA ASP A 8 -6.65 27.55 10.18
C ASP A 8 -5.40 26.65 10.08
N GLU A 9 -4.90 26.34 8.88
CA GLU A 9 -3.62 25.64 8.72
C GLU A 9 -2.43 26.48 9.19
N MET A 10 -2.50 27.80 9.04
CA MET A 10 -1.51 28.72 9.60
C MET A 10 -1.50 28.75 11.13
N LYS A 11 -2.60 28.41 11.80
CA LYS A 11 -2.64 28.29 13.27
C LYS A 11 -2.06 26.96 13.78
N VAL A 12 -1.90 25.99 12.89
CA VAL A 12 -1.42 24.62 13.20
C VAL A 12 0.02 24.40 12.72
N CYS A 13 0.45 25.12 11.68
CA CYS A 13 1.86 25.20 11.30
C CYS A 13 2.62 25.93 12.40
N GLY A 14 3.73 25.36 12.86
CA GLY A 14 4.52 25.93 13.96
C GLY A 14 5.00 27.36 13.69
N ASP A 15 5.43 28.04 14.75
CA ASP A 15 5.71 29.48 14.75
C ASP A 15 6.98 29.88 13.96
N THR A 16 7.77 28.90 13.49
CA THR A 16 9.03 29.19 12.81
C THR A 16 8.89 29.22 11.29
N GLU A 17 9.66 30.12 10.66
CA GLU A 17 9.72 30.26 9.19
C GLU A 17 10.07 28.94 8.49
N ALA A 18 10.88 28.09 9.14
CA ALA A 18 11.25 26.77 8.62
C ALA A 18 10.07 25.78 8.59
N GLU A 19 9.20 25.79 9.60
CA GLU A 19 8.01 24.93 9.67
C GLU A 19 6.95 25.36 8.66
N ILE A 20 6.74 26.66 8.52
CA ILE A 20 5.85 27.24 7.50
C ILE A 20 6.36 26.88 6.10
N GLN A 21 7.67 26.98 5.86
CA GLN A 21 8.26 26.63 4.57
C GLN A 21 8.15 25.12 4.28
N ALA A 22 8.33 24.26 5.28
CA ALA A 22 8.16 22.80 5.13
C ALA A 22 6.71 22.43 4.77
N ALA A 23 5.72 23.05 5.44
CA ALA A 23 4.30 22.84 5.13
C ALA A 23 3.94 23.31 3.71
N ILE A 24 4.52 24.43 3.26
CA ILE A 24 4.35 24.93 1.89
C ILE A 24 4.95 23.95 0.87
N GLU A 25 6.15 23.42 1.12
CA GLU A 25 6.78 22.46 0.21
C GLU A 25 6.04 21.11 0.18
N GLU A 26 5.50 20.64 1.30
CA GLU A 26 4.64 19.45 1.35
C GLU A 26 3.35 19.64 0.55
N LYS A 27 2.72 20.82 0.63
CA LYS A 27 1.55 21.14 -0.21
C LYS A 27 1.89 21.20 -1.69
N LYS A 28 3.02 21.81 -2.06
CA LYS A 28 3.49 21.81 -3.45
C LYS A 28 3.74 20.40 -3.96
N ALA A 29 4.39 19.55 -3.16
CA ALA A 29 4.60 18.15 -3.49
C ALA A 29 3.28 17.40 -3.68
N THR A 30 2.30 17.64 -2.79
CA THR A 30 0.96 17.04 -2.89
C THR A 30 0.22 17.48 -4.16
N LEU A 31 0.26 18.77 -4.49
CA LEU A 31 -0.33 19.30 -5.73
C LEU A 31 0.35 18.75 -6.99
N SER A 32 1.69 18.64 -6.97
CA SER A 32 2.45 18.03 -8.05
C SER A 32 2.07 16.56 -8.23
N ASN A 33 1.98 15.81 -7.14
CA ASN A 33 1.56 14.41 -7.16
C ASN A 33 0.13 14.23 -7.68
N ASN A 34 -0.80 15.11 -7.29
CA ASN A 34 -2.17 15.09 -7.79
C ASN A 34 -2.23 15.35 -9.30
N LYS A 35 -1.43 16.29 -9.81
CA LYS A 35 -1.33 16.58 -11.25
C LYS A 35 -0.75 15.39 -12.02
N SER A 36 0.29 14.75 -11.50
CA SER A 36 0.83 13.51 -12.06
C SER A 36 -0.19 12.36 -12.05
N ALA A 37 -1.00 12.24 -10.99
CA ALA A 37 -2.05 11.23 -10.91
C ALA A 37 -3.14 11.45 -11.97
N MET A 38 -3.56 12.70 -12.23
CA MET A 38 -4.54 13.01 -13.28
C MET A 38 -4.02 12.65 -14.67
N ALA A 39 -2.73 12.90 -14.96
CA ALA A 39 -2.12 12.54 -16.24
C ALA A 39 -2.15 11.02 -16.53
N ASN A 40 -2.23 10.20 -15.48
CA ASN A 40 -2.28 8.75 -15.58
C ASN A 40 -3.70 8.18 -15.79
N ILE A 41 -4.76 8.99 -15.78
CA ILE A 41 -6.14 8.53 -16.02
C ILE A 41 -6.30 8.21 -17.51
N VAL A 42 -6.19 6.95 -17.91
CA VAL A 42 -6.27 6.55 -19.34
C VAL A 42 -7.59 6.95 -20.00
N ASP A 43 -8.71 6.93 -19.27
CA ASP A 43 -10.01 7.40 -19.75
C ASP A 43 -10.00 8.92 -19.96
N TYR A 44 -9.94 9.34 -21.23
CA TYR A 44 -9.80 10.73 -21.62
C TYR A 44 -10.95 11.60 -21.13
N ALA A 45 -12.19 11.12 -21.24
CA ALA A 45 -13.36 11.87 -20.80
C ALA A 45 -13.39 12.04 -19.28
N ALA A 46 -13.04 10.99 -18.54
CA ALA A 46 -12.94 11.08 -17.08
C ALA A 46 -11.81 12.02 -16.63
N ARG A 47 -10.67 12.00 -17.36
CA ARG A 47 -9.54 12.90 -17.12
C ARG A 47 -9.91 14.36 -17.35
N GLU A 48 -10.55 14.67 -18.47
CA GLU A 48 -11.01 16.04 -18.77
C GLU A 48 -11.95 16.53 -17.68
N LYS A 49 -12.92 15.71 -17.27
CA LYS A 49 -13.88 16.11 -16.24
C LYS A 49 -13.25 16.34 -14.87
N ALA A 50 -12.34 15.46 -14.44
CA ALA A 50 -11.60 15.65 -13.20
C ALA A 50 -10.72 16.90 -13.24
N THR A 51 -10.09 17.17 -14.39
CA THR A 51 -9.23 18.37 -14.59
C THR A 51 -10.06 19.65 -14.56
N GLU A 52 -11.25 19.65 -15.18
CA GLU A 52 -12.18 20.78 -15.16
C GLU A 52 -12.59 21.12 -13.72
N LEU A 53 -13.05 20.12 -12.95
CA LEU A 53 -13.50 20.30 -11.57
C LEU A 53 -12.36 20.73 -10.64
N GLN A 54 -11.16 20.17 -10.81
CA GLN A 54 -9.97 20.59 -10.05
C GLN A 54 -9.57 22.04 -10.38
N THR A 55 -9.65 22.42 -11.66
CA THR A 55 -9.35 23.79 -12.11
C THR A 55 -10.37 24.78 -11.55
N LYS A 56 -11.67 24.42 -11.56
CA LYS A 56 -12.75 25.22 -10.95
C LYS A 56 -12.49 25.42 -9.46
N MET A 57 -12.30 24.35 -8.69
CA MET A 57 -12.00 24.41 -7.25
C MET A 57 -10.80 25.33 -6.96
N PHE A 58 -9.71 25.19 -7.72
CA PHE A 58 -8.53 26.02 -7.52
C PHE A 58 -8.74 27.49 -7.93
N GLY A 59 -9.57 27.73 -8.96
CA GLY A 59 -10.01 29.07 -9.36
C GLY A 59 -10.78 29.78 -8.25
N GLU A 60 -11.74 29.09 -7.62
CA GLU A 60 -12.53 29.64 -6.51
C GLU A 60 -11.67 29.90 -5.26
N LEU A 61 -10.74 28.99 -4.93
CA LEU A 61 -9.78 29.22 -3.84
C LEU A 61 -8.92 30.47 -4.09
N LYS A 62 -8.45 30.67 -5.33
CA LYS A 62 -7.70 31.88 -5.70
C LYS A 62 -8.54 33.15 -5.60
N ALA A 63 -9.83 33.05 -5.86
CA ALA A 63 -10.77 34.17 -5.70
C ALA A 63 -11.19 34.42 -4.24
N ALA A 64 -10.67 33.63 -3.29
CA ALA A 64 -11.10 33.61 -1.89
C ALA A 64 -12.60 33.29 -1.69
N ALA A 65 -13.23 32.64 -2.67
CA ALA A 65 -14.61 32.18 -2.64
C ALA A 65 -14.65 30.78 -1.97
N VAL A 66 -14.52 30.76 -0.64
CA VAL A 66 -14.35 29.52 0.14
C VAL A 66 -15.56 28.58 0.00
N ASP A 67 -16.78 29.13 0.03
CA ASP A 67 -18.01 28.33 -0.09
C ASP A 67 -18.14 27.70 -1.49
N ASP A 68 -17.83 28.46 -2.54
CA ASP A 68 -17.86 27.98 -3.92
C ASP A 68 -16.76 26.95 -4.20
N ALA A 69 -15.58 27.15 -3.60
CA ALA A 69 -14.50 26.16 -3.60
C ALA A 69 -14.92 24.85 -2.93
N GLN A 70 -15.65 24.92 -1.82
CA GLN A 70 -16.16 23.74 -1.12
C GLN A 70 -17.21 22.99 -1.95
N VAL A 71 -18.09 23.71 -2.65
CA VAL A 71 -19.04 23.09 -3.59
C VAL A 71 -18.30 22.36 -4.71
N ALA A 72 -17.32 23.02 -5.33
CA ALA A 72 -16.50 22.40 -6.38
C ALA A 72 -15.69 21.19 -5.86
N PHE A 73 -15.23 21.22 -4.62
CA PHE A 73 -14.56 20.08 -3.99
C PHE A 73 -15.51 18.89 -3.79
N GLU A 74 -16.72 19.10 -3.28
CA GLU A 74 -17.70 18.02 -3.12
C GLU A 74 -18.16 17.46 -4.47
N GLU A 75 -18.29 18.29 -5.51
CA GLU A 75 -18.53 17.85 -6.89
C GLU A 75 -17.40 16.93 -7.40
N LEU A 76 -16.14 17.35 -7.23
CA LEU A 76 -14.97 16.55 -7.59
C LEU A 76 -14.92 15.23 -6.82
N LYS A 77 -15.18 15.28 -5.52
CA LYS A 77 -15.16 14.12 -4.62
C LYS A 77 -16.25 13.12 -4.99
N ALA A 78 -17.47 13.58 -5.29
CA ALA A 78 -18.56 12.73 -5.77
C ALA A 78 -18.19 12.06 -7.10
N PHE A 79 -17.69 12.84 -8.07
CA PHE A 79 -17.25 12.31 -9.36
C PHE A 79 -16.16 11.24 -9.22
N CYS A 80 -15.13 11.50 -8.40
CA CYS A 80 -14.08 10.53 -8.10
C CYS A 80 -14.63 9.28 -7.40
N GLY A 81 -15.62 9.43 -6.51
CA GLY A 81 -16.32 8.32 -5.86
C GLY A 81 -17.05 7.43 -6.87
N ASP A 82 -17.76 8.03 -7.82
CA ASP A 82 -18.46 7.30 -8.89
C ASP A 82 -17.47 6.55 -9.81
N GLN A 83 -16.34 7.19 -10.17
CA GLN A 83 -15.30 6.51 -10.95
C GLN A 83 -14.65 5.36 -10.18
N ALA A 84 -14.38 5.54 -8.88
CA ALA A 84 -13.86 4.47 -8.03
C ALA A 84 -14.82 3.28 -7.98
N LYS A 85 -16.12 3.52 -7.81
CA LYS A 85 -17.16 2.49 -7.84
C LYS A 85 -17.20 1.75 -9.19
N ARG A 86 -17.25 2.50 -10.30
CA ARG A 86 -17.21 1.93 -11.67
C ARG A 86 -15.99 1.03 -11.87
N LEU A 87 -14.81 1.48 -11.42
CA LEU A 87 -13.58 0.69 -11.50
C LEU A 87 -13.63 -0.56 -10.63
N GLY A 88 -14.16 -0.46 -9.40
CA GLY A 88 -14.39 -1.61 -8.52
C GLY A 88 -15.30 -2.66 -9.17
N GLU A 89 -16.39 -2.23 -9.80
CA GLU A 89 -17.31 -3.11 -10.56
C GLU A 89 -16.61 -3.78 -11.75
N LEU A 90 -15.80 -3.02 -12.51
CA LEU A 90 -15.02 -3.57 -13.62
C LEU A 90 -14.00 -4.62 -13.14
N ILE A 91 -13.28 -4.32 -12.05
CA ILE A 91 -12.35 -5.26 -11.41
C ILE A 91 -13.10 -6.54 -11.01
N ALA A 92 -14.27 -6.43 -10.39
CA ALA A 92 -15.06 -7.60 -10.01
C ALA A 92 -15.44 -8.46 -11.23
N VAL A 93 -15.87 -7.85 -12.33
CA VAL A 93 -16.20 -8.57 -13.58
C VAL A 93 -14.96 -9.26 -14.16
N VAL A 94 -13.83 -8.57 -14.22
CA VAL A 94 -12.57 -9.10 -14.75
C VAL A 94 -12.05 -10.25 -13.88
N MET A 95 -12.04 -10.07 -12.56
CA MET A 95 -11.62 -11.10 -11.61
C MET A 95 -12.51 -12.34 -11.70
N ASN A 96 -13.83 -12.19 -11.83
CA ASN A 96 -14.73 -13.33 -12.03
C ASN A 96 -14.37 -14.14 -13.29
N LYS A 97 -13.99 -13.49 -14.39
CA LYS A 97 -13.52 -14.19 -15.60
C LYS A 97 -12.21 -14.93 -15.37
N TYR A 98 -11.25 -14.31 -14.67
CA TYR A 98 -9.99 -14.97 -14.33
C TYR A 98 -10.21 -16.21 -13.46
N LYS A 99 -11.10 -16.14 -12.46
CA LYS A 99 -11.45 -17.29 -11.60
C LYS A 99 -12.00 -18.47 -12.40
N THR A 100 -12.86 -18.21 -13.38
CA THR A 100 -13.46 -19.26 -14.21
C THR A 100 -12.48 -19.92 -15.18
N THR A 101 -11.39 -19.25 -15.51
CA THR A 101 -10.43 -19.75 -16.52
C THR A 101 -9.51 -20.82 -15.94
N ASP A 102 -9.10 -20.69 -14.67
CA ASP A 102 -8.32 -21.71 -13.96
C ASP A 102 -8.62 -21.68 -12.45
N PRO A 103 -9.67 -22.38 -12.00
CA PRO A 103 -10.08 -22.38 -10.59
C PRO A 103 -9.00 -22.91 -9.64
N ARG A 104 -8.18 -23.87 -10.10
CA ARG A 104 -7.14 -24.51 -9.27
C ARG A 104 -6.02 -23.54 -8.91
N ARG A 105 -5.79 -22.53 -9.75
CA ARG A 105 -4.76 -21.50 -9.52
C ARG A 105 -5.10 -20.58 -8.35
N TYR A 106 -6.39 -20.33 -8.10
CA TYR A 106 -6.87 -19.43 -7.05
C TYR A 106 -7.31 -20.15 -5.78
N GLU A 107 -7.60 -21.46 -5.85
CA GLU A 107 -8.08 -22.26 -4.72
C GLU A 107 -7.19 -22.14 -3.46
N PRO A 108 -5.84 -22.23 -3.55
CA PRO A 108 -4.98 -22.02 -2.37
C PRO A 108 -5.12 -20.62 -1.76
N PHE A 109 -5.34 -19.60 -2.59
CA PHE A 109 -5.49 -18.22 -2.17
C PHE A 109 -6.86 -17.95 -1.52
N GLU A 110 -7.90 -18.70 -1.92
CA GLU A 110 -9.25 -18.67 -1.33
C GLU A 110 -9.34 -19.23 0.09
N GLN A 111 -8.42 -20.14 0.40
CA GLN A 111 -8.31 -20.76 1.72
C GLN A 111 -7.67 -19.81 2.75
N VAL A 112 -6.95 -18.78 2.30
CA VAL A 112 -6.31 -17.78 3.17
C VAL A 112 -7.37 -16.85 3.76
N LYS A 113 -7.76 -17.07 5.02
CA LYS A 113 -8.78 -16.26 5.73
C LYS A 113 -8.17 -15.07 6.44
N ASP A 114 -8.97 -14.02 6.60
CA ASP A 114 -8.58 -12.84 7.37
C ASP A 114 -8.20 -13.22 8.81
N ILE A 115 -7.14 -12.58 9.31
CA ILE A 115 -6.68 -12.70 10.68
C ILE A 115 -6.86 -11.33 11.33
N ALA A 116 -7.68 -11.28 12.37
CA ALA A 116 -7.94 -10.05 13.11
C ALA A 116 -6.61 -9.43 13.58
N VAL A 117 -6.45 -8.13 13.32
CA VAL A 117 -5.19 -7.46 13.62
C VAL A 117 -5.03 -7.29 15.12
N LYS A 118 -4.04 -7.97 15.69
CA LYS A 118 -3.61 -7.85 17.08
C LYS A 118 -2.77 -6.59 17.25
N GLU A 119 -2.82 -6.01 18.45
CA GLU A 119 -1.94 -4.91 18.81
C GLU A 119 -0.48 -5.37 18.81
N GLN A 120 0.40 -4.49 18.32
CA GLN A 120 1.84 -4.66 18.47
C GLN A 120 2.27 -4.16 19.85
N VAL A 121 3.45 -4.56 20.30
CA VAL A 121 3.99 -4.14 21.60
C VAL A 121 3.98 -2.60 21.66
N PRO A 122 3.26 -2.00 22.62
CA PRO A 122 3.17 -0.55 22.72
C PRO A 122 4.51 0.06 23.15
N PRO A 123 4.79 1.32 22.80
CA PRO A 123 5.93 2.05 23.33
C PRO A 123 5.78 2.24 24.86
N PRO A 124 6.86 2.59 25.57
CA PRO A 124 6.78 2.89 27.00
C PRO A 124 5.78 4.03 27.28
N ALA A 125 4.68 3.72 27.97
CA ALA A 125 3.59 4.66 28.23
C ALA A 125 3.99 5.87 29.12
N ALA A 126 5.13 5.75 29.82
CA ALA A 126 5.67 6.82 30.65
C ALA A 126 6.28 7.97 29.84
N LEU A 127 6.61 7.75 28.56
CA LEU A 127 7.19 8.79 27.69
C LEU A 127 6.11 9.71 27.13
N PRO A 128 6.38 11.02 26.95
CA PRO A 128 5.57 11.89 26.11
C PRO A 128 5.36 11.33 24.70
N LEU A 129 4.25 11.67 24.05
CA LEU A 129 3.90 11.13 22.72
C LEU A 129 5.01 11.31 21.67
N PRO A 130 5.68 12.48 21.53
CA PRO A 130 6.80 12.62 20.61
C PRO A 130 7.94 11.63 20.90
N GLU A 131 8.32 11.46 22.17
CA GLU A 131 9.38 10.53 22.58
C GLU A 131 8.98 9.07 22.35
N GLN A 132 7.69 8.72 22.51
CA GLN A 132 7.18 7.40 22.13
C GLN A 132 7.33 7.12 20.62
N VAL A 133 7.13 8.15 19.78
CA VAL A 133 7.33 8.06 18.32
C VAL A 133 8.81 7.89 18.01
N GLU A 134 9.69 8.71 18.59
CA GLU A 134 11.14 8.60 18.41
C GLU A 134 11.66 7.22 18.82
N PHE A 135 11.20 6.71 19.96
CA PHE A 135 11.54 5.37 20.42
C PHE A 135 11.17 4.29 19.39
N GLN A 136 9.95 4.33 18.84
CA GLN A 136 9.52 3.37 17.83
C GLN A 136 10.29 3.49 16.51
N LEU A 137 10.61 4.71 16.06
CA LEU A 137 11.40 4.93 14.85
C LEU A 137 12.85 4.46 15.03
N ALA A 138 13.46 4.74 16.19
CA ALA A 138 14.79 4.25 16.53
C ALA A 138 14.83 2.72 16.56
N ASN A 139 13.83 2.10 17.19
CA ASN A 139 13.71 0.64 17.24
C ASN A 139 13.53 0.05 15.83
N ALA A 140 12.71 0.65 14.98
CA ALA A 140 12.54 0.21 13.59
C ALA A 140 13.85 0.31 12.79
N THR A 141 14.61 1.40 12.98
CA THR A 141 15.91 1.61 12.34
C THR A 141 16.90 0.52 12.74
N TRP A 142 16.94 0.17 14.04
CA TRP A 142 17.80 -0.89 14.55
C TRP A 142 17.53 -2.25 13.90
N TYR A 143 16.26 -2.58 13.65
CA TYR A 143 15.87 -3.85 13.01
C TYR A 143 15.81 -3.81 11.47
N GLU A 144 16.05 -2.65 10.84
CA GLU A 144 15.81 -2.46 9.41
C GLU A 144 16.69 -3.38 8.55
N GLU A 145 17.98 -3.49 8.88
CA GLU A 145 18.92 -4.31 8.12
C GLU A 145 18.56 -5.80 8.20
N GLY A 146 18.30 -6.32 9.40
CA GLY A 146 17.87 -7.70 9.59
C GLY A 146 16.55 -8.01 8.89
N PHE A 147 15.60 -7.07 8.92
CA PHE A 147 14.35 -7.17 8.17
C PHE A 147 14.61 -7.27 6.66
N LYS A 148 15.45 -6.39 6.10
CA LYS A 148 15.79 -6.41 4.66
C LYS A 148 16.45 -7.71 4.24
N ILE A 149 17.42 -8.20 5.02
CA ILE A 149 18.10 -9.47 4.77
C ILE A 149 17.08 -10.61 4.73
N ALA A 150 16.23 -10.72 5.75
CA ALA A 150 15.27 -11.80 5.88
C ALA A 150 14.19 -11.78 4.77
N MET A 151 13.72 -10.60 4.36
CA MET A 151 12.75 -10.47 3.27
C MET A 151 13.38 -10.74 1.90
N ASN A 152 14.64 -10.34 1.69
CA ASN A 152 15.37 -10.62 0.45
C ASN A 152 15.70 -12.11 0.31
N GLU A 153 16.02 -12.80 1.40
CA GLU A 153 16.21 -14.26 1.42
C GLU A 153 14.97 -14.98 0.90
N ILE A 154 13.78 -14.58 1.35
CA ILE A 154 12.51 -15.15 0.84
C ILE A 154 12.38 -14.93 -0.66
N ALA A 155 12.61 -13.70 -1.14
CA ALA A 155 12.54 -13.42 -2.57
C ALA A 155 13.58 -14.19 -3.39
N ALA A 156 14.79 -14.37 -2.85
CA ALA A 156 15.87 -15.11 -3.49
C ALA A 156 15.49 -16.59 -3.67
N VAL A 157 15.02 -17.25 -2.61
CA VAL A 157 14.60 -18.67 -2.68
C VAL A 157 13.52 -18.89 -3.74
N PHE A 158 12.51 -18.04 -3.80
CA PHE A 158 11.46 -18.13 -4.83
C PHE A 158 12.00 -17.93 -6.24
N ASN A 159 12.92 -16.98 -6.42
CA ASN A 159 13.50 -16.69 -7.74
C ASN A 159 14.55 -17.71 -8.18
N GLU A 160 15.19 -18.43 -7.25
CA GLU A 160 16.16 -19.49 -7.53
C GLU A 160 15.50 -20.84 -7.81
N ALA A 161 14.40 -21.14 -7.12
CA ALA A 161 13.64 -22.38 -7.28
C ALA A 161 13.16 -22.59 -8.73
N LYS A 162 13.12 -23.86 -9.15
CA LYS A 162 12.55 -24.31 -10.42
C LYS A 162 11.08 -24.70 -10.27
N THR A 163 10.72 -25.21 -9.11
CA THR A 163 9.38 -25.72 -8.81
C THR A 163 8.88 -25.23 -7.46
N CYS A 164 7.56 -25.27 -7.24
CA CYS A 164 6.97 -24.99 -5.92
C CYS A 164 7.46 -26.00 -4.87
N GLU A 165 7.70 -27.24 -5.28
CA GLU A 165 8.17 -28.33 -4.43
C GLU A 165 9.52 -28.00 -3.80
N GLU A 166 10.47 -27.43 -4.56
CA GLU A 166 11.77 -27.00 -4.03
C GLU A 166 11.62 -25.91 -2.94
N ILE A 167 10.64 -25.01 -3.09
CA ILE A 167 10.33 -23.99 -2.08
C ILE A 167 9.74 -24.65 -0.82
N CYS A 168 8.82 -25.61 -0.99
CA CYS A 168 8.24 -26.34 0.11
C CYS A 168 9.30 -27.12 0.90
N GLU A 169 10.22 -27.79 0.22
CA GLU A 169 11.35 -28.49 0.84
C GLU A 169 12.26 -27.52 1.60
N HIS A 170 12.61 -26.37 1.01
CA HIS A 170 13.47 -25.37 1.64
C HIS A 170 12.90 -24.84 2.97
N TYR A 171 11.58 -24.65 3.04
CA TYR A 171 10.90 -24.06 4.21
C TYR A 171 10.18 -25.09 5.10
N ASP A 172 10.35 -26.38 4.84
CA ASP A 172 9.66 -27.46 5.57
C ASP A 172 8.13 -27.25 5.59
N ILE A 173 7.56 -26.97 4.41
CA ILE A 173 6.12 -26.84 4.20
C ILE A 173 5.58 -28.19 3.74
N ASP A 174 4.53 -28.68 4.42
CA ASP A 174 3.86 -29.92 4.03
C ASP A 174 3.22 -29.77 2.64
N ASN A 175 3.68 -30.59 1.71
CA ASN A 175 3.17 -30.70 0.36
C ASN A 175 2.73 -32.13 0.00
N SER A 176 2.41 -32.95 1.01
CA SER A 176 2.00 -34.36 0.81
C SER A 176 0.76 -34.52 -0.08
N SER A 177 -0.13 -33.53 -0.10
CA SER A 177 -1.31 -33.49 -0.96
C SER A 177 -1.04 -33.08 -2.41
N GLY A 178 0.18 -32.65 -2.74
CA GLY A 178 0.52 -32.09 -4.05
C GLY A 178 -0.12 -30.72 -4.32
N LYS A 179 -0.61 -30.03 -3.28
CA LYS A 179 -1.23 -28.69 -3.36
C LYS A 179 -0.30 -27.67 -4.04
N TRP A 180 1.00 -27.77 -3.78
CA TRP A 180 2.04 -26.89 -4.29
C TRP A 180 2.83 -27.61 -5.38
N SER A 181 2.19 -27.89 -6.52
CA SER A 181 2.87 -28.53 -7.65
C SER A 181 2.79 -27.68 -8.90
N LYS A 182 3.93 -27.08 -9.28
CA LYS A 182 4.04 -26.22 -10.45
C LYS A 182 5.50 -25.94 -10.81
N GLU A 183 5.79 -25.97 -12.10
CA GLU A 183 7.02 -25.39 -12.67
C GLU A 183 6.92 -23.86 -12.71
N LEU A 184 7.90 -23.18 -12.12
CA LEU A 184 7.85 -21.73 -11.93
C LEU A 184 8.16 -20.93 -13.20
N ARG A 185 8.97 -21.49 -14.10
CA ARG A 185 9.53 -20.80 -15.27
C ARG A 185 8.93 -21.25 -16.61
N ALA A 186 7.75 -21.88 -16.60
CA ALA A 186 7.00 -22.12 -17.82
C ALA A 186 6.56 -20.76 -18.41
N GLU A 187 6.74 -20.56 -19.73
CA GLU A 187 6.75 -19.27 -20.45
C GLU A 187 5.61 -18.26 -20.16
N VAL A 188 4.52 -18.68 -19.51
CA VAL A 188 3.27 -17.91 -19.41
C VAL A 188 3.15 -17.10 -18.10
N PHE A 189 4.02 -17.29 -17.10
CA PHE A 189 3.80 -16.74 -15.73
C PHE A 189 5.00 -16.03 -15.08
N ASN A 190 5.99 -15.60 -15.85
CA ASN A 190 7.10 -14.79 -15.33
C ASN A 190 6.67 -13.34 -15.09
N LEU A 191 7.03 -12.79 -13.92
CA LEU A 191 6.80 -11.38 -13.57
C LEU A 191 7.59 -10.43 -14.46
N ASP A 192 8.71 -10.93 -14.96
CA ASP A 192 9.50 -10.28 -15.99
C ASP A 192 10.24 -11.34 -16.80
N LEU A 193 9.84 -11.51 -18.07
CA LEU A 193 10.47 -12.45 -19.00
C LEU A 193 11.96 -12.13 -19.25
N ARG A 194 12.42 -10.91 -18.98
CA ARG A 194 13.82 -10.49 -19.17
C ARG A 194 14.70 -10.85 -17.98
N THR A 195 14.17 -10.74 -16.77
CA THR A 195 14.91 -11.05 -15.53
C THR A 195 14.58 -12.43 -14.98
N ASN A 196 13.59 -13.11 -15.54
CA ASN A 196 13.13 -14.45 -15.15
C ASN A 196 12.74 -14.53 -13.66
N GLN A 197 12.30 -13.41 -13.08
CA GLN A 197 11.86 -13.31 -11.71
C GLN A 197 10.39 -13.70 -11.60
N VAL A 198 10.06 -14.45 -10.55
CA VAL A 198 8.67 -14.82 -10.19
C VAL A 198 8.15 -13.99 -9.02
N VAL A 199 9.07 -13.40 -8.24
CA VAL A 199 8.74 -12.48 -7.15
C VAL A 199 9.66 -11.27 -7.16
N ARG A 200 9.09 -10.10 -6.85
CA ARG A 200 9.85 -8.88 -6.57
C ARG A 200 9.56 -8.37 -5.17
N ALA A 201 10.61 -8.12 -4.38
CA ALA A 201 10.51 -7.43 -3.10
C ALA A 201 10.77 -5.93 -3.27
N LYS A 202 9.80 -5.08 -2.96
CA LYS A 202 9.92 -3.61 -2.94
C LYS A 202 9.86 -3.10 -1.51
N PHE A 203 10.95 -2.52 -1.03
CA PHE A 203 10.99 -1.92 0.29
C PHE A 203 10.45 -0.50 0.25
N GLY A 204 9.53 -0.19 1.17
CA GLY A 204 9.05 1.17 1.32
C GLY A 204 10.11 2.05 2.03
N PRO A 205 10.09 3.37 1.82
CA PRO A 205 10.97 4.26 2.55
C PRO A 205 10.62 4.22 4.05
N PRO A 206 11.60 4.53 4.93
CA PRO A 206 11.38 4.70 6.36
C PRO A 206 10.20 5.62 6.65
N LYS A 207 9.48 5.36 7.75
CA LYS A 207 8.37 6.21 8.13
C LYS A 207 8.88 7.57 8.62
N GLY A 208 8.36 8.65 8.05
CA GLY A 208 8.68 10.01 8.51
C GLY A 208 8.03 10.31 9.87
N PHE A 209 8.74 11.07 10.70
CA PHE A 209 8.30 11.47 12.03
C PHE A 209 6.94 12.20 12.05
N PRO A 210 6.67 13.23 11.22
CA PRO A 210 5.40 13.96 11.28
C PRO A 210 4.18 13.06 11.06
N ARG A 211 4.26 12.18 10.06
CA ARG A 211 3.20 11.21 9.74
C ARG A 211 3.04 10.13 10.81
N ALA A 212 4.11 9.76 11.49
CA ALA A 212 4.06 8.82 12.60
C ALA A 212 3.36 9.45 13.81
N LEU A 213 3.71 10.70 14.14
CA LEU A 213 3.11 11.46 15.22
C LEU A 213 1.62 11.68 14.99
N GLU A 214 1.22 12.10 13.79
CA GLU A 214 -0.18 12.28 13.42
C GLU A 214 -0.99 10.98 13.58
N LYS A 215 -0.42 9.84 13.17
CA LYS A 215 -1.09 8.54 13.28
C LYS A 215 -1.27 8.14 14.75
N MET A 216 -0.25 8.34 15.59
CA MET A 216 -0.35 8.02 17.01
C MET A 216 -1.24 9.00 17.79
N SER A 217 -1.28 10.28 17.43
CA SER A 217 -2.18 11.26 18.05
C SER A 217 -3.66 10.94 17.81
N GLN A 218 -3.96 10.25 16.70
CA GLN A 218 -5.28 9.68 16.40
C GLN A 218 -5.55 8.36 17.14
N GLY A 219 -4.70 7.95 18.09
CA GLY A 219 -4.83 6.70 18.84
C GLY A 219 -4.52 5.44 18.02
N LYS A 220 -3.84 5.56 16.87
CA LYS A 220 -3.52 4.41 16.01
C LYS A 220 -2.10 3.90 16.29
N THR A 221 -1.93 2.58 16.34
CA THR A 221 -0.61 1.94 16.42
C THR A 221 0.17 2.08 15.10
N LEU A 222 1.49 2.29 15.19
CA LEU A 222 2.39 2.27 14.04
C LEU A 222 2.74 0.82 13.70
N ARG A 223 2.16 0.28 12.62
CA ARG A 223 2.33 -1.13 12.22
C ARG A 223 3.26 -1.34 11.04
N ASP A 224 3.56 -0.26 10.33
CA ASP A 224 4.19 -0.28 9.01
C ASP A 224 5.53 0.46 9.02
N LEU A 225 6.26 0.42 10.14
CA LEU A 225 7.54 1.12 10.33
C LEU A 225 8.61 0.62 9.35
N ASN A 226 8.88 -0.69 9.37
CA ASN A 226 9.58 -1.41 8.31
C ASN A 226 8.53 -2.14 7.47
N ARG A 227 8.62 -2.01 6.14
CA ARG A 227 7.61 -2.57 5.23
C ARG A 227 8.22 -3.01 3.91
N VAL A 228 7.71 -4.11 3.40
CA VAL A 228 8.04 -4.67 2.09
C VAL A 228 6.74 -5.01 1.36
N THR A 229 6.77 -4.88 0.04
CA THR A 229 5.73 -5.39 -0.85
C THR A 229 6.34 -6.50 -1.69
N PHE A 230 5.84 -7.72 -1.54
CA PHE A 230 6.13 -8.80 -2.48
C PHE A 230 5.11 -8.76 -3.61
N GLU A 231 5.60 -8.68 -4.84
CA GLU A 231 4.79 -8.70 -6.06
C GLU A 231 4.90 -10.08 -6.71
N PHE A 232 3.77 -10.64 -7.13
CA PHE A 232 3.64 -11.91 -7.84
C PHE A 232 2.65 -11.74 -8.99
N GLU A 233 2.91 -12.38 -10.14
CA GLU A 233 1.91 -12.55 -11.22
C GLU A 233 0.99 -13.75 -10.96
N ASP A 234 1.45 -14.68 -10.11
CA ASP A 234 0.74 -15.92 -9.84
C ASP A 234 0.15 -15.98 -8.43
N PRO A 235 -1.19 -16.05 -8.28
CA PRO A 235 -1.82 -16.19 -6.97
C PRO A 235 -1.43 -17.49 -6.25
N LEU A 236 -1.05 -18.56 -6.96
CA LEU A 236 -0.53 -19.78 -6.32
C LEU A 236 0.76 -19.48 -5.55
N LEU A 237 1.68 -18.72 -6.17
CA LEU A 237 2.95 -18.33 -5.56
C LEU A 237 2.76 -17.31 -4.44
N MET A 238 1.78 -16.42 -4.60
CA MET A 238 1.39 -15.50 -3.53
C MET A 238 0.88 -16.26 -2.30
N ALA A 239 0.06 -17.30 -2.49
CA ALA A 239 -0.42 -18.15 -1.40
C ALA A 239 0.72 -18.95 -0.76
N LEU A 240 1.64 -19.51 -1.55
CA LEU A 240 2.81 -20.22 -1.04
C LEU A 240 3.75 -19.29 -0.24
N CYS A 241 3.95 -18.06 -0.71
CA CYS A 241 4.72 -17.05 0.02
C CYS A 241 4.06 -16.71 1.36
N PHE A 242 2.72 -16.63 1.41
CA PHE A 242 2.02 -16.48 2.68
C PHE A 242 2.28 -17.65 3.63
N GLU A 243 2.26 -18.90 3.17
CA GLU A 243 2.59 -20.06 4.02
C GLU A 243 4.04 -20.00 4.54
N VAL A 244 5.00 -19.59 3.70
CA VAL A 244 6.39 -19.36 4.12
C VAL A 244 6.46 -18.30 5.22
N LEU A 245 5.77 -17.18 5.05
CA LEU A 245 5.71 -16.11 6.05
C LEU A 245 5.07 -16.60 7.35
N ASN A 246 3.99 -17.38 7.27
CA ASN A 246 3.28 -17.93 8.41
C ASN A 246 4.10 -19.00 9.17
N LYS A 247 4.96 -19.74 8.47
CA LYS A 247 5.94 -20.67 9.08
C LYS A 247 7.07 -19.93 9.78
N LYS A 248 7.61 -18.85 9.18
CA LYS A 248 8.77 -18.12 9.72
C LYS A 248 8.40 -17.07 10.79
N TYR A 249 7.20 -16.51 10.74
CA TYR A 249 6.82 -15.35 11.56
C TYR A 249 5.45 -15.49 12.19
N ASN A 250 5.29 -14.85 13.35
CA ASN A 250 3.98 -14.67 13.96
C ASN A 250 3.19 -13.62 13.20
N ILE A 251 2.16 -14.05 12.46
CA ILE A 251 1.27 -13.16 11.73
C ILE A 251 0.28 -12.52 12.70
N HIS A 252 0.48 -11.23 13.00
CA HIS A 252 -0.40 -10.47 13.89
C HIS A 252 -1.67 -9.96 13.21
N GLY A 253 -1.74 -9.98 11.89
CA GLY A 253 -2.93 -9.56 11.16
C GLY A 253 -2.81 -9.84 9.67
N LEU A 254 -3.93 -10.20 9.05
CA LEU A 254 -4.01 -10.52 7.63
C LEU A 254 -5.33 -10.02 7.08
N LYS A 255 -5.26 -9.34 5.93
CA LYS A 255 -6.44 -8.92 5.18
C LYS A 255 -6.33 -9.45 3.76
N ASN A 256 -7.13 -10.46 3.43
CA ASN A 256 -7.24 -11.01 2.09
C ASN A 256 -8.24 -10.17 1.28
N LYS A 257 -7.73 -9.26 0.46
CA LYS A 257 -8.56 -8.41 -0.41
C LYS A 257 -9.32 -9.16 -1.49
N TYR A 258 -8.92 -10.38 -1.81
CA TYR A 258 -9.60 -11.18 -2.81
C TYR A 258 -10.93 -11.77 -2.32
N LEU A 259 -11.09 -11.94 -1.01
CA LEU A 259 -12.33 -12.43 -0.39
C LEU A 259 -13.31 -11.30 -0.02
N GLN A 260 -13.00 -10.04 -0.35
CA GLN A 260 -13.85 -8.90 -0.02
C GLN A 260 -15.05 -8.84 -0.96
N GLU A 261 -16.23 -8.60 -0.39
CA GLU A 261 -17.48 -8.50 -1.16
C GLU A 261 -17.55 -7.24 -2.04
N THR A 262 -16.72 -6.23 -1.75
CA THR A 262 -16.66 -4.95 -2.46
C THR A 262 -15.21 -4.54 -2.71
N PHE A 263 -14.94 -4.07 -3.94
CA PHE A 263 -13.66 -3.52 -4.40
C PHE A 263 -13.70 -2.00 -4.43
#